data_AF-A0AB74U8E4-F1
#
_entry.id   AF-A0AB74U8E4-F1
#
_cell.length_a   1.000
_cell.length_b   1.000
_cell.length_c   1.000
_cell.angle_alpha   90.00
_cell.angle_beta   90.00
_cell.angle_gamma   90.00
#
_symmetry.space_group_name_H-M   'P 1'
#
loop_
_entity.id
_entity.type
_entity.pdbx_description
1 polymer ?
#
loop_
_entity_poly.entity_id
_entity_poly.type
_entity_poly.pdbx_seq_one_letter_code
_entity_poly.pdbx_strand_id
1 'polypeptide(L)'
;MATFIHTPAPTDAERLADAQATAMQRLNQNYEAAAGPLIRDYPESERLSWGTQQAEATAYRTWQSAGEQGDAPATPALAAILAGRNGNAGTETLEQLVAAVIARAEAFIAWQTFTGTRQRGEWAIQAATTPDAALAVTWERLTAG
;
A
#
# COMPACT_ATOMS: atom_id res chain seq x y z
N MET A 1 -45.34 -33.54 10.56
CA MET A 1 -45.63 -32.57 9.48
C MET A 1 -44.37 -31.73 9.30
N ALA A 2 -43.72 -31.83 8.14
CA ALA A 2 -42.54 -31.03 7.84
C ALA A 2 -42.98 -29.72 7.19
N THR A 3 -42.75 -28.60 7.88
CA THR A 3 -43.00 -27.28 7.32
C THR A 3 -41.90 -26.98 6.31
N PHE A 4 -42.22 -27.05 5.02
CA PHE A 4 -41.33 -26.56 3.97
C PHE A 4 -41.31 -25.03 4.02
N ILE A 5 -40.20 -24.46 4.48
CA ILE A 5 -39.95 -23.03 4.34
C ILE A 5 -39.56 -22.79 2.88
N HIS A 6 -40.46 -22.19 2.11
CA HIS A 6 -40.15 -21.71 0.77
C HIS A 6 -39.46 -20.35 0.92
N THR A 7 -38.13 -20.32 0.74
CA THR A 7 -37.41 -19.05 0.60
C THR A 7 -37.69 -18.51 -0.80
N PRO A 8 -38.28 -17.31 -0.95
CA PRO A 8 -38.51 -16.72 -2.25
C PRO A 8 -37.18 -16.49 -2.99
N ALA A 9 -37.22 -16.57 -4.32
CA ALA A 9 -36.04 -16.28 -5.14
C ALA A 9 -35.64 -14.80 -4.98
N PRO A 10 -34.33 -14.49 -4.95
CA PRO A 10 -33.85 -13.12 -4.75
C PRO A 10 -34.24 -12.21 -5.93
N THR A 11 -34.68 -11.01 -5.58
CA THR A 11 -35.01 -9.92 -6.50
C THR A 11 -33.78 -9.44 -7.26
N ASP A 12 -34.00 -8.74 -8.37
CA ASP A 12 -32.90 -8.17 -9.18
C ASP A 12 -32.04 -7.19 -8.38
N ALA A 13 -32.66 -6.44 -7.46
CA ALA A 13 -31.98 -5.53 -6.55
C ALA A 13 -31.12 -6.28 -5.52
N GLU A 14 -31.63 -7.37 -4.94
CA GLU A 14 -30.85 -8.22 -4.02
C GLU A 14 -29.67 -8.88 -4.74
N ARG A 15 -29.87 -9.38 -5.96
CA ARG A 15 -28.78 -9.97 -6.77
C ARG A 15 -27.71 -8.93 -7.14
N LEU A 16 -28.10 -7.68 -7.41
CA LEU A 16 -27.16 -6.59 -7.66
C LEU A 16 -26.37 -6.23 -6.39
N ALA A 17 -27.04 -6.11 -5.25
CA ALA A 17 -26.38 -5.82 -3.97
C ALA A 17 -25.37 -6.91 -3.58
N ASP A 18 -25.75 -8.18 -3.72
CA ASP A 18 -24.86 -9.32 -3.46
C ASP A 18 -23.64 -9.33 -4.40
N ALA A 19 -23.87 -9.02 -5.68
CA ALA A 19 -22.80 -8.92 -6.67
C ALA A 19 -21.82 -7.77 -6.36
N GLN A 20 -22.33 -6.60 -5.96
CA GLN A 20 -21.50 -5.47 -5.53
C GLN A 20 -20.69 -5.79 -4.27
N ALA A 21 -21.31 -6.41 -3.26
CA ALA A 21 -20.62 -6.84 -2.04
C ALA A 21 -19.51 -7.86 -2.36
N THR A 22 -19.80 -8.84 -3.21
CA THR A 22 -18.84 -9.86 -3.67
C THR A 22 -17.68 -9.21 -4.43
N ALA A 23 -17.97 -8.30 -5.37
CA ALA A 23 -16.95 -7.60 -6.13
C ALA A 23 -16.06 -6.73 -5.22
N MET A 24 -16.66 -6.04 -4.24
CA MET A 24 -15.92 -5.23 -3.26
C MET A 24 -14.99 -6.08 -2.40
N GLN A 25 -15.46 -7.21 -1.90
CA GLN A 25 -14.64 -8.14 -1.14
C GLN A 25 -13.44 -8.63 -1.96
N ARG A 26 -13.68 -9.06 -3.21
CA ARG A 26 -12.61 -9.50 -4.13
C ARG A 26 -11.62 -8.39 -4.44
N LEU A 27 -12.11 -7.17 -4.66
CA LEU A 27 -11.28 -6.00 -4.93
C LEU A 27 -10.34 -5.71 -3.75
N ASN A 28 -10.86 -5.72 -2.51
CA ASN A 28 -10.06 -5.48 -1.32
C ASN A 28 -9.03 -6.59 -1.07
N GLN A 29 -9.40 -7.86 -1.26
CA GLN A 29 -8.46 -8.98 -1.14
C GLN A 29 -7.31 -8.88 -2.14
N ASN A 30 -7.59 -8.55 -3.40
CA ASN A 30 -6.55 -8.38 -4.42
C ASN A 30 -5.68 -7.15 -4.15
N TYR A 31 -6.29 -6.06 -3.70
CA TYR A 31 -5.56 -4.87 -3.26
C TYR A 31 -4.61 -5.19 -2.11
N GLU A 32 -5.06 -5.91 -1.07
CA GLU A 32 -4.23 -6.33 0.06
C GLU A 32 -3.12 -7.30 -0.37
N ALA A 33 -3.39 -8.23 -1.28
CA ALA A 33 -2.38 -9.14 -1.82
C ALA A 33 -1.31 -8.40 -2.62
N ALA A 34 -1.70 -7.40 -3.42
CA ALA A 34 -0.77 -6.56 -4.18
C ALA A 34 0.00 -5.57 -3.29
N ALA A 35 -0.66 -5.02 -2.26
CA ALA A 35 -0.06 -4.07 -1.32
C ALA A 35 0.84 -4.75 -0.30
N GLY A 36 0.50 -5.98 0.12
CA GLY A 36 1.17 -6.72 1.19
C GLY A 36 2.69 -6.67 1.10
N PRO A 37 3.32 -7.09 -0.01
CA PRO A 37 4.77 -7.04 -0.17
C PRO A 37 5.43 -5.66 0.03
N LEU A 38 4.68 -4.56 -0.08
CA LEU A 38 5.18 -3.19 0.05
C LEU A 38 5.17 -2.66 1.49
N ILE A 39 4.36 -3.24 2.38
CA ILE A 39 4.07 -2.70 3.73
C ILE A 39 4.15 -3.73 4.87
N ARG A 40 4.39 -5.02 4.56
CA ARG A 40 4.16 -6.16 5.47
C ARG A 40 4.91 -6.13 6.79
N ASP A 41 6.03 -5.42 6.89
CA ASP A 41 7.00 -5.68 7.96
C ASP A 41 7.15 -4.57 9.01
N TYR A 42 6.29 -3.54 9.02
CA TYR A 42 6.42 -2.41 9.95
C TYR A 42 5.18 -2.18 10.84
N PRO A 43 5.34 -2.19 12.18
CA PRO A 43 4.33 -1.73 13.13
C PRO A 43 3.86 -0.31 12.79
N GLU A 44 2.59 -0.01 13.09
CA GLU A 44 1.98 1.30 12.79
C GLU A 44 2.78 2.48 13.36
N SER A 45 3.33 2.32 14.56
CA SER A 45 4.17 3.33 15.22
C SER A 45 5.46 3.64 14.45
N GLU A 46 6.03 2.68 13.74
CA GLU A 46 7.23 2.91 12.93
C GLU A 46 6.92 3.70 11.66
N ARG A 47 5.71 3.54 11.09
CA ARG A 47 5.26 4.27 9.90
C ARG A 47 5.13 5.77 10.12
N LEU A 48 4.82 6.19 11.36
CA LEU A 48 4.72 7.61 11.72
C LEU A 48 6.05 8.36 11.59
N SER A 49 7.19 7.65 11.68
CA SER A 49 8.53 8.23 11.54
C SER A 49 9.05 8.25 10.10
N TRP A 50 8.33 7.65 9.14
CA TRP A 50 8.81 7.51 7.76
C TRP A 50 9.01 8.85 7.05
N GLY A 51 8.15 9.84 7.30
CA GLY A 51 8.31 11.16 6.70
C GLY A 51 9.64 11.82 7.10
N THR A 52 10.03 11.72 8.37
CA THR A 52 11.31 12.22 8.87
C THR A 52 12.48 11.44 8.28
N GLN A 53 12.41 10.10 8.29
CA GLN A 53 13.46 9.26 7.70
C GLN A 53 13.66 9.54 6.21
N GLN A 54 12.57 9.67 5.45
CA GLN A 54 12.61 9.99 4.01
C GLN A 54 13.24 11.36 3.75
N ALA A 55 12.88 12.38 4.53
CA ALA A 55 13.42 13.72 4.39
C ALA A 55 14.94 13.74 4.64
N GLU A 56 15.39 13.13 5.73
CA GLU A 56 16.82 12.99 6.07
C GLU A 56 17.58 12.21 4.97
N ALA A 57 17.03 11.09 4.52
CA ALA A 57 17.65 10.26 3.49
C ALA A 57 17.75 10.99 2.14
N THR A 58 16.70 11.72 1.76
CA THR A 58 16.67 12.51 0.52
C THR A 58 17.69 13.65 0.57
N ALA A 59 17.78 14.36 1.70
CA ALA A 59 18.77 15.41 1.89
C ALA A 59 20.20 14.87 1.79
N TYR A 60 20.48 13.74 2.45
CA TYR A 60 21.78 13.08 2.40
C TYR A 60 22.15 12.62 0.98
N ARG A 61 21.24 11.93 0.28
CA ARG A 61 21.48 11.49 -1.11
C ARG A 61 21.67 12.65 -2.07
N THR A 62 20.94 13.76 -1.87
CA THR A 62 21.12 14.98 -2.67
C THR A 62 22.51 15.58 -2.47
N TRP A 63 22.97 15.70 -1.22
CA TRP A 63 24.32 16.18 -0.90
C TRP A 63 25.40 15.28 -1.51
N GLN A 64 25.27 13.96 -1.42
CA GLN A 64 26.18 13.02 -2.08
C GLN A 64 26.19 13.19 -3.61
N SER A 65 25.01 13.30 -4.23
CA SER A 65 24.90 13.48 -5.68
C SER A 65 25.47 14.81 -6.19
N ALA A 66 25.55 15.83 -5.32
CA ALA A 66 26.18 17.11 -5.60
C ALA A 66 27.71 17.08 -5.41
N GLY A 67 28.30 15.91 -5.15
CA GLY A 67 29.73 15.75 -4.93
C GLY A 67 30.18 16.14 -3.52
N GLU A 68 29.29 15.99 -2.52
CA GLU A 68 29.60 16.20 -1.10
C GLU A 68 30.08 17.63 -0.78
N GLN A 69 29.55 18.61 -1.51
CA GLN A 69 29.92 20.00 -1.34
C GLN A 69 29.29 20.61 -0.08
N GLY A 70 30.13 21.21 0.78
CA GLY A 70 29.69 21.86 2.01
C GLY A 70 29.40 20.86 3.14
N ASP A 71 28.76 21.34 4.20
CA ASP A 71 28.45 20.52 5.38
C ASP A 71 27.43 19.44 5.06
N ALA A 72 27.69 18.23 5.56
CA ALA A 72 26.75 17.12 5.42
C ALA A 72 25.42 17.44 6.15
N PRO A 73 24.26 17.09 5.57
CA PRO A 73 22.98 17.33 6.21
C PRO A 73 22.83 16.51 7.50
N ALA A 74 22.17 17.10 8.49
CA ALA A 74 21.89 16.42 9.75
C ALA A 74 20.92 15.24 9.53
N THR A 75 21.26 14.08 10.09
CA THR A 75 20.48 12.84 9.99
C THR A 75 20.22 12.19 11.35
N PRO A 76 19.69 12.93 12.35
CA PRO A 76 19.55 12.42 13.72
C PRO A 76 18.65 11.19 13.85
N ALA A 77 17.56 11.09 13.07
CA ALA A 77 16.71 9.91 13.10
C ALA A 77 17.43 8.70 12.49
N LEU A 78 18.09 8.86 11.34
CA LEU A 78 18.85 7.78 10.72
C LEU A 78 20.06 7.37 11.57
N ALA A 79 20.74 8.33 12.20
CA ALA A 79 21.85 8.06 13.11
C ALA A 79 21.39 7.26 14.34
N ALA A 80 20.24 7.59 14.92
CA ALA A 80 19.67 6.82 16.04
C ALA A 80 19.29 5.39 15.62
N ILE A 81 18.70 5.22 14.44
CA ILE A 81 18.39 3.89 13.87
C ILE A 81 19.69 3.09 13.66
N LEU A 82 20.71 3.71 13.07
CA LEU A 82 21.98 3.07 12.78
C LEU A 82 22.69 2.64 14.08
N ALA A 83 22.69 3.51 15.10
CA ALA A 83 23.22 3.20 16.42
C ALA A 83 22.50 1.99 17.04
N GLY A 84 21.16 1.96 16.97
CA GLY A 84 20.35 0.85 17.46
C GLY A 84 20.59 -0.47 16.72
N ARG A 85 20.70 -0.44 15.39
CA ARG A 85 20.92 -1.63 14.55
C ARG A 85 22.34 -2.18 14.66
N ASN A 86 23.34 -1.30 14.70
CA ASN A 86 24.72 -1.73 14.75
C ASN A 86 25.16 -2.19 16.14
N GLY A 87 24.64 -1.59 17.22
CA GLY A 87 25.07 -1.92 18.58
C GLY A 87 26.61 -1.91 18.67
N ASN A 88 27.20 -3.03 19.11
CA ASN A 88 28.65 -3.16 19.30
C ASN A 88 29.41 -3.77 18.10
N ALA A 89 28.73 -4.34 17.11
CA ALA A 89 29.37 -5.21 16.11
C ALA A 89 28.80 -5.09 14.69
N GLY A 90 27.70 -4.36 14.51
CA GLY A 90 27.10 -4.18 13.20
C GLY A 90 27.91 -3.23 12.33
N THR A 91 27.74 -3.42 11.02
CA THR A 91 28.53 -2.75 9.98
C THR A 91 27.65 -1.99 8.99
N GLU A 92 26.36 -1.81 9.28
CA GLU A 92 25.48 -1.03 8.41
C GLU A 92 26.01 0.40 8.34
N THR A 93 26.16 0.94 7.14
CA THR A 93 26.57 2.33 6.94
C THR A 93 25.37 3.25 6.82
N LEU A 94 25.58 4.55 7.07
CA LEU A 94 24.53 5.55 6.84
C LEU A 94 24.05 5.51 5.38
N GLU A 95 24.95 5.32 4.42
CA GLU A 95 24.63 5.21 3.00
C GLU A 95 23.72 4.00 2.69
N GLN A 96 24.01 2.83 3.28
CA GLN A 96 23.17 1.64 3.14
C GLN A 96 21.77 1.87 3.72
N LEU A 97 21.69 2.50 4.90
CA LEU A 97 20.42 2.86 5.52
C LEU A 97 19.64 3.87 4.68
N VAL A 98 20.31 4.90 4.14
CA VAL A 98 19.70 5.90 3.24
C VAL A 98 19.14 5.24 1.98
N ALA A 99 19.90 4.35 1.33
CA ALA A 99 19.44 3.63 0.16
C ALA A 99 18.19 2.78 0.49
N ALA A 100 18.19 2.07 1.62
CA ALA A 100 17.05 1.27 2.06
C ALA A 100 15.81 2.12 2.37
N VAL A 101 15.98 3.27 3.03
CA VAL A 101 14.88 4.20 3.35
C VAL A 101 14.27 4.76 2.07
N ILE A 102 15.09 5.16 1.10
CA ILE A 102 14.55 5.73 -0.15
C ILE A 102 13.87 4.66 -0.99
N ALA A 103 14.42 3.45 -1.10
CA ALA A 103 13.76 2.35 -1.78
C ALA A 103 12.38 2.03 -1.17
N ARG A 104 12.25 2.13 0.17
CA ARG A 104 10.95 1.99 0.85
C ARG A 104 10.01 3.15 0.55
N ALA A 105 10.51 4.38 0.52
CA ALA A 105 9.70 5.54 0.16
C ALA A 105 9.17 5.43 -1.29
N GLU A 106 10.01 4.97 -2.22
CA GLU A 106 9.62 4.69 -3.61
C GLU A 106 8.57 3.57 -3.69
N ALA A 107 8.73 2.48 -2.92
CA ALA A 107 7.74 1.42 -2.81
C ALA A 107 6.39 1.92 -2.25
N PHE A 108 6.42 2.83 -1.27
CA PHE A 108 5.22 3.46 -0.73
C PHE A 108 4.54 4.40 -1.72
N ILE A 109 5.30 5.15 -2.52
CA ILE A 109 4.74 5.98 -3.60
C ILE A 109 4.11 5.08 -4.67
N ALA A 110 4.77 4.01 -5.08
CA ALA A 110 4.20 3.03 -6.01
C ALA A 110 2.89 2.43 -5.47
N TRP A 111 2.79 2.22 -4.16
CA TRP A 111 1.54 1.79 -3.51
C TRP A 111 0.41 2.83 -3.63
N GLN A 112 0.68 4.14 -3.71
CA GLN A 112 -0.38 5.14 -3.91
C GLN A 112 -1.14 4.92 -5.23
N THR A 113 -0.46 4.40 -6.26
CA THR A 113 -1.11 4.00 -7.52
C THR A 113 -2.13 2.86 -7.29
N PHE A 114 -1.84 1.93 -6.38
CA PHE A 114 -2.75 0.84 -6.03
C PHE A 114 -3.96 1.36 -5.25
N THR A 115 -3.77 2.32 -4.34
CA THR A 115 -4.86 3.01 -3.64
C THR A 115 -5.81 3.70 -4.63
N GLY A 116 -5.28 4.45 -5.59
CA GLY A 116 -6.09 5.09 -6.64
C GLY A 116 -6.81 4.06 -7.53
N THR A 117 -6.17 2.94 -7.83
CA THR A 117 -6.76 1.82 -8.58
C THR A 117 -7.93 1.19 -7.83
N ARG A 118 -7.80 0.98 -6.51
CA ARG A 118 -8.87 0.48 -5.65
C ARG A 118 -10.06 1.44 -5.65
N GLN A 119 -9.82 2.74 -5.50
CA GLN A 119 -10.89 3.76 -5.51
C GLN A 119 -11.64 3.79 -6.85
N ARG A 120 -10.91 3.72 -7.98
CA ARG A 120 -11.52 3.60 -9.31
C ARG A 120 -12.40 2.35 -9.42
N GLY A 121 -11.92 1.22 -8.91
CA GLY A 121 -12.69 -0.03 -8.85
C GLY A 121 -13.96 0.08 -8.00
N GLU A 122 -13.85 0.69 -6.82
CA GLU A 122 -14.98 0.93 -5.93
C GLU A 122 -16.07 1.77 -6.62
N TRP A 123 -15.69 2.87 -7.27
CA TRP A 123 -16.64 3.70 -8.00
C TRP A 123 -17.31 2.94 -9.15
N ALA A 124 -16.55 2.12 -9.89
CA ALA A 124 -17.10 1.31 -10.97
C ALA A 124 -18.09 0.24 -10.46
N ILE A 125 -17.81 -0.40 -9.32
CA ILE A 125 -18.71 -1.37 -8.68
C ILE A 125 -20.00 -0.68 -8.23
N GLN A 126 -19.89 0.47 -7.56
CA GLN A 126 -21.03 1.23 -7.05
C GLN A 126 -21.90 1.79 -8.18
N ALA A 127 -21.30 2.19 -9.30
CA ALA A 127 -22.01 2.69 -10.49
C ALA A 127 -22.66 1.58 -11.34
N ALA A 128 -22.35 0.31 -11.09
CA ALA A 128 -22.90 -0.81 -11.86
C ALA A 128 -24.41 -0.96 -11.62
N THR A 129 -25.16 -1.12 -12.71
CA THR A 129 -26.63 -1.30 -12.68
C THR A 129 -27.05 -2.76 -12.87
N THR A 130 -26.10 -3.66 -13.13
CA THR A 130 -26.35 -5.10 -13.29
C THR A 130 -25.35 -5.93 -12.47
N PRO A 131 -25.75 -7.13 -11.98
CA PRO A 131 -24.83 -8.03 -11.28
C PRO A 131 -23.56 -8.33 -12.09
N ASP A 132 -23.71 -8.59 -13.39
CA ASP A 132 -22.58 -8.89 -14.28
C ASP A 132 -21.62 -7.72 -14.43
N ALA A 133 -22.14 -6.48 -14.51
CA ALA A 133 -21.29 -5.29 -14.59
C ALA A 133 -20.52 -5.07 -13.28
N ALA A 134 -21.12 -5.32 -12.12
CA ALA A 134 -20.44 -5.24 -10.83
C ALA A 134 -19.33 -6.30 -10.73
N LEU A 135 -19.62 -7.54 -11.11
CA LEU A 135 -18.65 -8.66 -11.07
C LEU A 135 -17.55 -8.56 -12.13
N ALA A 136 -17.80 -7.83 -13.23
CA ALA A 136 -16.83 -7.56 -14.28
C ALA A 136 -15.69 -6.64 -13.81
N VAL A 137 -15.86 -5.90 -12.72
CA VAL A 137 -14.80 -5.06 -12.14
C VAL A 137 -13.83 -5.94 -11.37
N THR A 138 -12.65 -6.13 -11.93
CA THR A 138 -11.60 -6.98 -11.35
C THR A 138 -10.30 -6.20 -11.24
N TRP A 139 -9.46 -6.58 -10.27
CA TRP A 139 -8.14 -5.98 -10.08
C TRP A 139 -7.29 -6.07 -11.35
N GLU A 140 -7.23 -7.25 -11.97
CA GLU A 140 -6.50 -7.49 -13.22
C GLU A 140 -6.90 -6.51 -14.33
N ARG A 141 -8.21 -6.31 -14.56
CA ARG A 141 -8.70 -5.35 -15.56
C ARG A 141 -8.40 -3.91 -15.20
N LEU A 142 -8.37 -3.57 -13.91
CA LEU A 142 -8.05 -2.21 -13.47
C LEU A 142 -6.55 -1.91 -13.61
N THR A 143 -5.68 -2.93 -13.58
CA THR A 143 -4.23 -2.77 -13.69
C THR A 143 -3.65 -3.11 -15.06
N ALA A 144 -4.46 -3.70 -15.96
CA ALA A 144 -4.09 -3.85 -17.37
C ALA A 144 -4.01 -2.46 -18.01
N GLY A 145 -2.82 -2.09 -18.48
CA GLY A 145 -2.53 -0.79 -19.10
C GLY A 145 -3.22 -0.57 -20.43
#